data_AF-A0A844GWS9-F1
#
_entry.id   AF-A0A844GWS9-F1
#
_cell.length_a   1.000
_cell.length_b   1.000
_cell.length_c   1.000
_cell.angle_alpha   90.00
_cell.angle_beta   90.00
_cell.angle_gamma   90.00
#
_symmetry.space_group_name_H-M   'P 1'
#
loop_
_entity.id
_entity.type
_entity.pdbx_description
1 polymer ?
#
loop_
_entity_poly.entity_id
_entity_poly.type
_entity_poly.pdbx_seq_one_letter_code
_entity_poly.pdbx_strand_id
1 'polypeptide(L)'
;MEITLNKANKLLNKFKSERKNLRAVFNRVRYYHEDEKVEAITSVEVSLANLTPRVADEIQRMINTYRNQLQECLDIEADFFKLKEAIFVNNQRTGISEKLSQIEFLTSKVGLYDDLINEKKRNKRVTLTVEDINYELLRENLSGQDGSGKLYIQVFDVDRLAQERQEAITQMNQAEDEIARINNNTTINIDFTPASRRLLGLD
;
A
#
# COMPACT_ATOMS: atom_id res chain seq x y z
N MET A 1 -12.75 -15.92 16.24
CA MET A 1 -12.52 -14.75 17.12
C MET A 1 -13.18 -13.55 16.47
N GLU A 2 -14.04 -12.82 17.19
CA GLU A 2 -14.68 -11.62 16.68
C GLU A 2 -13.83 -10.37 16.95
N ILE A 3 -13.52 -9.60 15.91
CA ILE A 3 -12.71 -8.38 15.99
C ILE A 3 -13.27 -7.30 15.07
N THR A 4 -13.00 -6.03 15.36
CA THR A 4 -13.36 -4.93 14.45
C THR A 4 -12.52 -4.96 13.17
N LEU A 5 -13.03 -4.42 12.07
CA LEU A 5 -12.29 -4.21 10.82
C LEU A 5 -10.99 -3.42 11.05
N ASN A 6 -11.02 -2.41 11.94
CA ASN A 6 -9.81 -1.69 12.34
C ASN A 6 -8.76 -2.62 12.94
N LYS A 7 -9.15 -3.46 13.91
CA LYS A 7 -8.24 -4.44 14.51
C LYS A 7 -7.77 -5.47 13.49
N ALA A 8 -8.63 -5.91 12.57
CA ALA A 8 -8.27 -6.78 11.46
C ALA A 8 -7.20 -6.17 10.54
N ASN A 9 -7.35 -4.90 10.16
CA ASN A 9 -6.36 -4.16 9.37
C ASN A 9 -5.01 -4.04 10.11
N LYS A 10 -5.02 -3.79 11.42
CA LYS A 10 -3.81 -3.79 12.25
C LYS A 10 -3.12 -5.16 12.27
N LEU A 11 -3.89 -6.24 12.45
CA LEU A 11 -3.36 -7.61 12.40
C LEU A 11 -2.81 -7.95 11.02
N LEU A 12 -3.46 -7.53 9.94
CA LEU A 12 -2.97 -7.73 8.58
C LEU A 12 -1.62 -7.04 8.36
N ASN A 13 -1.44 -5.82 8.88
CA ASN A 13 -0.16 -5.12 8.83
C ASN A 13 0.92 -5.82 9.67
N LYS A 14 0.57 -6.33 10.86
CA LYS A 14 1.47 -7.15 11.67
C LYS A 14 1.88 -8.43 10.94
N PHE A 15 0.95 -9.13 10.29
CA PHE A 15 1.31 -10.27 9.44
C PHE A 15 2.28 -9.88 8.33
N LYS A 16 2.08 -8.74 7.64
CA LYS A 16 3.00 -8.30 6.58
C LYS A 16 4.43 -8.10 7.10
N SER A 17 4.58 -7.49 8.28
CA SER A 17 5.92 -7.31 8.89
C SER A 17 6.52 -8.65 9.32
N GLU A 18 5.77 -9.49 10.01
CA GLU A 18 6.28 -10.76 10.53
C GLU A 18 6.59 -11.78 9.42
N ARG A 19 5.79 -11.81 8.35
CA ARG A 19 6.06 -12.66 7.18
C ARG A 19 7.37 -12.27 6.48
N LYS A 20 7.74 -10.99 6.49
CA LYS A 20 9.05 -10.55 5.97
C LYS A 20 10.20 -11.16 6.79
N ASN A 21 10.04 -11.22 8.11
CA ASN A 21 11.01 -11.83 9.02
C ASN A 21 11.08 -13.36 8.83
N LEU A 22 9.92 -14.03 8.74
CA LEU A 22 9.85 -15.48 8.50
C LEU A 22 10.56 -15.86 7.20
N ARG A 23 10.29 -15.16 6.08
CA ARG A 23 10.98 -15.41 4.81
C ARG A 23 12.49 -15.20 4.91
N ALA A 24 12.94 -14.23 5.70
CA ALA A 24 14.36 -14.00 5.94
C ALA A 24 15.00 -15.17 6.73
N VAL A 25 14.28 -15.77 7.68
CA VAL A 25 14.75 -16.97 8.41
C VAL A 25 14.92 -18.15 7.46
N PHE A 26 13.98 -18.44 6.56
CA PHE A 26 14.15 -19.51 5.57
C PHE A 26 15.28 -19.25 4.59
N ASN A 27 15.47 -18.00 4.16
CA ASN A 27 16.60 -17.63 3.33
C ASN A 27 17.95 -17.77 4.08
N ARG A 28 17.97 -17.60 5.40
CA ARG A 28 19.18 -17.83 6.24
C ARG A 28 19.45 -19.30 6.52
N VAL A 29 18.42 -20.15 6.62
CA VAL A 29 18.61 -21.60 6.69
C VAL A 29 19.29 -22.14 5.41
N ARG A 30 19.19 -21.41 4.30
CA ARG A 30 19.92 -21.67 3.04
C ARG A 30 21.39 -21.23 3.06
N TYR A 31 21.83 -20.42 4.03
CA TYR A 31 23.16 -19.82 4.06
C TYR A 31 23.79 -19.84 5.46
N TYR A 32 24.55 -20.90 5.73
CA TYR A 32 25.56 -21.03 6.80
C TYR A 32 26.53 -22.14 6.29
N HIS A 33 27.87 -22.02 6.23
CA HIS A 33 28.86 -21.06 6.73
C HIS A 33 30.09 -21.05 5.78
N GLU A 34 30.82 -19.93 5.84
CA GLU A 34 32.28 -19.68 5.68
C GLU A 34 33.16 -20.40 4.64
N ASP A 35 33.87 -19.53 3.91
CA ASP A 35 35.07 -19.69 3.10
C ASP A 35 34.97 -20.41 1.74
N GLU A 36 34.94 -19.56 0.70
CA GLU A 36 35.47 -19.79 -0.65
C GLU A 36 34.92 -20.98 -1.46
N LYS A 37 33.62 -20.95 -1.76
CA LYS A 37 33.01 -21.15 -3.09
C LYS A 37 31.53 -21.48 -2.92
N VAL A 38 30.68 -20.61 -3.44
CA VAL A 38 29.22 -20.75 -3.34
C VAL A 38 28.75 -21.76 -4.38
N GLU A 39 28.74 -23.04 -4.02
CA GLU A 39 27.88 -24.04 -4.64
C GLU A 39 26.78 -24.42 -3.64
N ALA A 40 25.53 -24.15 -4.00
CA ALA A 40 24.38 -24.38 -3.13
C ALA A 40 24.15 -25.89 -2.97
N ILE A 41 24.57 -26.47 -1.84
CA ILE A 41 24.12 -27.80 -1.44
C ILE A 41 22.66 -27.65 -0.98
N THR A 42 21.73 -28.01 -1.86
CA THR A 42 20.28 -27.91 -1.62
C THR A 42 19.71 -29.11 -0.86
N SER A 43 20.48 -30.19 -0.74
CA SER A 43 20.11 -31.40 0.02
C SER A 43 21.34 -32.24 0.33
N VAL A 44 21.40 -32.80 1.54
CA VAL A 44 22.31 -33.91 1.89
C VAL A 44 21.43 -35.14 2.06
N GLU A 45 21.53 -36.10 1.14
CA GLU A 45 20.84 -37.39 1.25
C GLU A 45 21.64 -38.32 2.16
N VAL A 46 21.22 -38.46 3.42
CA VAL A 46 21.85 -39.38 4.37
C VAL A 46 20.98 -40.63 4.49
N SER A 47 21.52 -41.79 4.08
CA SER A 47 20.88 -43.08 4.34
C SER A 47 20.95 -43.39 5.83
N LEU A 48 19.80 -43.43 6.50
CA LEU A 48 19.69 -43.75 7.93
C LEU A 48 20.10 -45.20 8.25
N ALA A 49 20.17 -46.08 7.24
CA ALA A 49 20.42 -47.51 7.41
C ALA A 49 21.86 -47.85 7.89
N ASN A 50 22.82 -46.96 7.66
CA ASN A 50 24.24 -47.19 7.97
C ASN A 50 24.76 -46.32 9.13
N LEU A 51 23.86 -45.65 9.86
CA LEU A 51 24.22 -44.77 10.97
C LEU A 51 24.16 -45.50 12.30
N THR A 52 24.92 -45.00 13.28
CA THR A 52 24.69 -45.40 14.67
C THR A 52 23.30 -44.93 15.11
N PRO A 53 22.58 -45.67 15.97
CA PRO A 53 21.23 -45.29 16.42
C PRO A 53 21.13 -43.86 16.94
N ARG A 54 22.16 -43.40 17.66
CA ARG A 54 22.24 -42.03 18.18
C ARG A 54 22.22 -40.97 17.08
N VAL A 55 22.99 -41.16 16.02
CA VAL A 55 23.06 -40.19 14.90
C VAL A 55 21.78 -40.23 14.08
N ALA A 56 21.19 -41.42 13.88
CA ALA A 56 19.89 -41.55 13.22
C ALA A 56 18.77 -40.80 13.99
N ASP A 57 18.73 -40.93 15.32
CA ASP A 57 17.76 -40.22 16.17
C ASP A 57 17.94 -38.69 16.12
N GLU A 58 19.19 -38.20 16.15
CA GLU A 58 19.49 -36.77 16.03
C GLU A 58 19.03 -36.20 14.68
N ILE A 59 19.33 -36.89 13.58
CA ILE A 59 18.87 -36.51 12.24
C ILE A 59 17.33 -36.53 12.16
N GLN A 60 16.67 -37.55 12.70
CA GLN A 60 15.22 -37.64 12.68
C GLN A 60 14.55 -36.50 13.49
N ARG A 61 15.14 -36.10 14.62
CA ARG A 61 14.68 -34.92 15.40
C ARG A 61 14.84 -33.63 14.59
N MET A 62 15.95 -33.46 13.90
CA MET A 62 16.16 -32.29 13.02
C MET A 62 15.11 -32.26 11.90
N ILE A 63 14.88 -33.37 11.21
CA ILE A 63 13.86 -33.48 10.15
C ILE A 63 12.48 -33.10 10.68
N ASN A 64 12.08 -33.65 11.83
CA ASN A 64 10.78 -33.35 12.44
C ASN A 64 10.67 -31.87 12.82
N THR A 65 11.76 -31.27 13.30
CA THR A 65 11.81 -29.83 13.62
C THR A 65 11.58 -28.99 12.38
N TYR A 66 12.28 -29.27 11.28
CA TYR A 66 12.10 -28.54 10.02
C TYR A 66 10.72 -28.74 9.41
N ARG A 67 10.16 -29.95 9.47
CA ARG A 67 8.78 -30.22 9.03
C ARG A 67 7.76 -29.40 9.80
N ASN A 68 7.89 -29.34 11.12
CA ASN A 68 7.00 -28.54 11.97
C ASN A 68 7.12 -27.05 11.65
N GLN A 69 8.34 -26.52 11.51
CA GLN A 69 8.56 -25.12 11.14
C GLN A 69 7.97 -24.78 9.76
N LEU A 70 8.10 -25.68 8.78
CA LEU A 70 7.50 -25.49 7.46
C LEU A 70 5.97 -25.48 7.55
N GLN A 71 5.38 -26.40 8.31
CA GLN A 71 3.92 -26.44 8.50
C GLN A 71 3.41 -25.17 9.17
N GLU A 72 4.06 -24.69 10.23
CA GLU A 72 3.70 -23.42 10.88
C GLU A 72 3.71 -22.25 9.90
N CYS A 73 4.66 -22.24 8.96
CA CYS A 73 4.74 -21.18 7.97
C CYS A 73 3.65 -21.26 6.91
N LEU A 74 3.29 -22.46 6.48
CA LEU A 74 2.15 -22.68 5.60
C LEU A 74 0.84 -22.24 6.28
N ASP A 75 0.67 -22.56 7.56
CA ASP A 75 -0.49 -22.16 8.36
C ASP A 75 -0.58 -20.63 8.50
N ILE A 76 0.55 -19.96 8.79
CA ILE A 76 0.65 -18.49 8.87
C ILE A 76 0.33 -17.83 7.52
N GLU A 77 0.81 -18.39 6.42
CA GLU A 77 0.52 -17.89 5.07
C GLU A 77 -0.97 -18.05 4.73
N ALA A 78 -1.55 -19.22 5.01
CA ALA A 78 -2.97 -19.47 4.80
C ALA A 78 -3.86 -18.50 5.59
N ASP A 79 -3.55 -18.30 6.88
CA ASP A 79 -4.27 -17.37 7.75
C ASP A 79 -4.15 -15.91 7.31
N PHE A 80 -2.98 -15.51 6.78
CA PHE A 80 -2.79 -14.19 6.19
C PHE A 80 -3.74 -13.95 5.02
N PHE A 81 -3.85 -14.91 4.10
CA PHE A 81 -4.72 -14.77 2.94
C PHE A 81 -6.20 -14.81 3.33
N LYS A 82 -6.57 -15.68 4.28
CA LYS A 82 -7.90 -15.71 4.87
C LYS A 82 -8.30 -14.37 5.48
N LEU A 83 -7.41 -13.73 6.24
CA LEU A 83 -7.65 -12.40 6.81
C LEU A 83 -7.78 -11.34 5.71
N LYS A 84 -6.90 -11.37 4.72
CA LYS A 84 -6.92 -10.43 3.59
C LYS A 84 -8.24 -10.51 2.82
N GLU A 85 -8.70 -11.73 2.53
CA GLU A 85 -9.97 -11.99 1.84
C GLU A 85 -11.16 -11.52 2.69
N ALA A 86 -11.18 -11.85 3.99
CA ALA A 86 -12.24 -11.42 4.89
C ALA A 86 -12.36 -9.88 4.95
N ILE A 87 -11.23 -9.16 5.03
CA ILE A 87 -11.21 -7.69 4.99
C ILE A 87 -11.73 -7.19 3.64
N PHE A 88 -11.28 -7.78 2.53
CA PHE A 88 -11.70 -7.38 1.19
C PHE A 88 -13.22 -7.49 0.99
N VAL A 89 -13.80 -8.64 1.35
CA VAL A 89 -15.25 -8.86 1.24
C VAL A 89 -16.03 -7.88 2.11
N ASN A 90 -15.56 -7.59 3.32
CA ASN A 90 -16.23 -6.63 4.20
C ASN A 90 -16.09 -5.18 3.70
N ASN A 91 -14.95 -4.81 3.12
CA ASN A 91 -14.78 -3.48 2.54
C ASN A 91 -15.73 -3.26 1.36
N GLN A 92 -15.99 -4.29 0.55
CA GLN A 92 -17.00 -4.23 -0.51
C GLN A 92 -18.41 -4.07 0.08
N ARG A 93 -18.77 -4.89 1.07
CA ARG A 93 -20.12 -4.86 1.68
C ARG A 93 -20.45 -3.55 2.38
N THR A 94 -19.45 -2.92 2.99
CA THR A 94 -19.61 -1.70 3.79
C THR A 94 -19.40 -0.41 2.98
N GLY A 95 -19.09 -0.51 1.69
CA GLY A 95 -18.83 0.65 0.83
C GLY A 95 -17.47 1.33 1.08
N ILE A 96 -16.60 0.77 1.92
CA ILE A 96 -15.23 1.28 2.10
C ILE A 96 -14.48 1.30 0.75
N SER A 97 -14.67 0.29 -0.08
CA SER A 97 -14.02 0.23 -1.41
C SER A 97 -14.39 1.42 -2.30
N GLU A 98 -15.64 1.84 -2.29
CA GLU A 98 -16.12 3.00 -3.06
C GLU A 98 -15.51 4.30 -2.52
N LYS A 99 -15.48 4.46 -1.19
CA LYS A 99 -14.88 5.64 -0.53
C LYS A 99 -13.37 5.73 -0.78
N LEU A 100 -12.65 4.61 -0.77
CA LEU A 100 -11.23 4.58 -1.12
C LEU A 100 -10.99 5.00 -2.57
N SER A 101 -11.84 4.53 -3.50
CA SER A 101 -11.76 4.96 -4.90
C SER A 101 -12.09 6.45 -5.07
N GLN A 102 -13.06 6.97 -4.30
CA GLN A 102 -13.38 8.40 -4.26
C GLN A 102 -12.18 9.22 -3.76
N ILE A 103 -11.50 8.79 -2.69
CA ILE A 103 -10.30 9.46 -2.16
C ILE A 103 -9.17 9.44 -3.20
N GLU A 104 -8.97 8.34 -3.92
CA GLU A 104 -7.96 8.24 -4.98
C GLU A 104 -8.24 9.24 -6.12
N PHE A 105 -9.49 9.31 -6.58
CA PHE A 105 -9.92 10.29 -7.59
C PHE A 105 -9.71 11.73 -7.10
N LEU A 106 -10.14 12.05 -5.88
CA LEU A 106 -9.99 13.38 -5.31
C LEU A 106 -8.52 13.76 -5.10
N THR A 107 -7.67 12.82 -4.67
CA THR A 107 -6.21 13.02 -4.57
C THR A 107 -5.62 13.41 -5.93
N SER A 108 -5.98 12.68 -6.99
CA SER A 108 -5.52 13.00 -8.36
C SER A 108 -6.01 14.38 -8.82
N LYS A 109 -7.28 14.70 -8.54
CA LYS A 109 -7.89 15.99 -8.86
C LYS A 109 -7.20 17.15 -8.12
N VAL A 110 -6.92 17.00 -6.83
CA VAL A 110 -6.20 18.00 -6.02
C VAL A 110 -4.78 18.21 -6.56
N GLY A 111 -4.07 17.14 -6.91
CA GLY A 111 -2.73 17.25 -7.52
C GLY A 111 -2.75 18.06 -8.82
N LEU A 112 -3.71 17.79 -9.70
CA LEU A 112 -3.89 18.55 -10.94
C LEU A 112 -4.19 20.03 -10.68
N TYR A 113 -5.03 20.35 -9.70
CA TYR A 113 -5.29 21.73 -9.31
C TYR A 113 -4.06 22.41 -8.71
N ASP A 114 -3.29 21.71 -7.88
CA ASP A 114 -2.03 22.23 -7.33
C ASP A 114 -1.04 22.57 -8.44
N ASP A 115 -0.90 21.72 -9.46
CA ASP A 115 -0.04 21.98 -10.60
C ASP A 115 -0.48 23.24 -11.37
N LEU A 116 -1.77 23.33 -11.72
CA LEU A 116 -2.34 24.47 -12.46
C LEU A 116 -2.25 25.78 -11.67
N ILE A 117 -2.52 25.75 -10.36
CA ILE A 117 -2.40 26.92 -9.48
C ILE A 117 -0.94 27.36 -9.37
N ASN A 118 0.00 26.42 -9.25
CA ASN A 118 1.42 26.74 -9.10
C ASN A 118 2.10 27.18 -10.42
N GLU A 119 1.55 26.84 -11.59
CA GLU A 119 2.01 27.42 -12.86
C GLU A 119 1.93 28.96 -12.89
N LYS A 120 0.92 29.56 -12.22
CA LYS A 120 0.80 31.02 -12.05
C LYS A 120 1.99 31.61 -11.29
N LYS A 121 2.50 30.90 -10.28
CA LYS A 121 3.60 31.39 -9.43
C LYS A 121 4.96 31.37 -10.12
N ARG A 122 5.13 30.57 -11.18
CA ARG A 122 6.42 30.38 -11.87
C ARG A 122 6.63 31.32 -13.06
N ASN A 123 5.60 31.99 -13.55
CA ASN A 123 5.71 32.88 -14.71
C ASN A 123 4.97 34.20 -14.48
N LYS A 124 5.48 35.31 -15.03
CA LYS A 124 4.77 36.61 -15.12
C LYS A 124 3.61 36.53 -16.13
N ARG A 125 2.69 35.57 -15.96
CA ARG A 125 1.54 35.34 -16.83
C ARG A 125 0.33 36.03 -16.23
N VAL A 126 -0.46 36.66 -17.09
CA VAL A 126 -1.73 37.31 -16.74
C VAL A 126 -2.84 36.34 -17.13
N THR A 127 -3.75 36.06 -16.20
CA THR A 127 -4.99 35.31 -16.49
C THR A 127 -5.91 36.22 -17.30
N LEU A 128 -6.32 35.77 -18.49
CA LEU A 128 -7.32 36.44 -19.31
C LEU A 128 -8.52 35.50 -19.41
N THR A 129 -9.64 35.90 -18.81
CA THR A 129 -10.95 35.33 -19.08
C THR A 129 -11.32 35.65 -20.53
N VAL A 130 -11.71 34.64 -21.31
CA VAL A 130 -11.93 34.76 -22.77
C VAL A 130 -12.96 35.84 -23.12
N GLU A 131 -13.93 36.05 -22.24
CA GLU A 131 -15.02 37.01 -22.37
C GLU A 131 -14.56 38.47 -22.19
N ASP A 132 -13.41 38.70 -21.54
CA ASP A 132 -12.85 40.03 -21.27
C ASP A 132 -11.80 40.47 -22.29
N ILE A 133 -11.56 39.66 -23.34
CA ILE A 133 -10.53 39.95 -24.34
C ILE A 133 -11.04 41.02 -25.32
N ASN A 134 -10.67 42.28 -25.07
CA ASN A 134 -10.80 43.34 -26.06
C ASN A 134 -9.71 43.17 -27.14
N TYR A 135 -10.11 42.60 -28.27
CA TYR A 135 -9.22 42.32 -29.41
C TYR A 135 -8.53 43.56 -29.98
N GLU A 136 -9.20 44.72 -30.00
CA GLU A 136 -8.61 45.95 -30.54
C GLU A 136 -7.51 46.47 -29.63
N LEU A 137 -7.79 46.53 -28.32
CA LEU A 137 -6.82 46.96 -27.31
C LEU A 137 -5.61 46.01 -27.24
N LEU A 138 -5.85 44.70 -27.36
CA LEU A 138 -4.78 43.70 -27.37
C LEU A 138 -3.89 43.88 -28.61
N ARG A 139 -4.49 44.10 -29.78
CA ARG A 139 -3.77 44.32 -31.04
C ARG A 139 -2.93 45.60 -31.01
N GLU A 140 -3.48 46.69 -30.48
CA GLU A 140 -2.78 47.97 -30.37
C GLU A 140 -1.55 47.86 -29.44
N ASN A 141 -1.71 47.21 -28.27
CA ASN A 141 -0.60 46.97 -27.33
C ASN A 141 0.49 46.05 -27.89
N LEU A 142 0.15 45.10 -28.77
CA LEU A 142 1.10 44.20 -29.41
C LEU A 142 1.77 44.82 -30.63
N SER A 143 1.16 45.83 -31.27
CA SER A 143 1.66 46.43 -32.52
C SER A 143 2.98 47.20 -32.38
N GLY A 144 3.34 47.61 -31.16
CA GLY A 144 4.60 48.32 -30.87
C GLY A 144 5.78 47.41 -30.50
N GLN A 145 5.61 46.08 -30.50
CA GLN A 145 6.70 45.14 -30.21
C GLN A 145 7.32 44.62 -31.51
N ASP A 146 8.57 45.00 -31.80
CA ASP A 146 9.32 44.44 -32.93
C ASP A 146 9.70 42.97 -32.65
N GLY A 147 9.24 42.05 -33.51
CA GLY A 147 9.55 40.62 -33.48
C GLY A 147 8.34 39.69 -33.31
N SER A 148 8.57 38.37 -33.36
CA SER A 148 7.52 37.37 -33.10
C SER A 148 7.29 37.21 -31.58
N GLY A 149 6.28 37.87 -31.03
CA GLY A 149 5.85 37.68 -29.65
C GLY A 149 5.10 36.35 -29.46
N LYS A 150 5.40 35.61 -28.39
CA LYS A 150 4.57 34.46 -27.96
C LYS A 150 3.59 34.93 -26.89
N LEU A 151 2.30 34.88 -27.19
CA LEU A 151 1.22 35.14 -26.24
C LEU A 151 0.93 33.86 -25.44
N TYR A 152 1.00 33.95 -24.10
CA TYR A 152 0.60 32.87 -23.21
C TYR A 152 -0.72 33.27 -22.54
N ILE A 153 -1.81 32.64 -22.95
CA ILE A 153 -3.15 32.85 -22.38
C ILE A 153 -3.40 31.75 -21.35
N GLN A 154 -3.71 32.13 -20.12
CA GLN A 154 -4.21 31.21 -19.12
C GLN A 154 -5.73 31.14 -19.23
N VAL A 155 -6.25 29.96 -19.59
CA VAL A 155 -7.67 29.71 -19.92
C VAL A 155 -8.51 29.23 -18.73
N PHE A 156 -7.95 29.25 -17.52
CA PHE A 156 -8.60 28.74 -16.32
C PHE A 156 -8.54 29.76 -15.18
N ASP A 157 -9.65 29.88 -14.45
CA ASP A 157 -9.79 30.75 -13.28
C ASP A 157 -9.12 30.09 -12.07
N VAL A 158 -8.05 30.70 -11.60
CA VAL A 158 -7.23 30.19 -10.49
C VAL A 158 -7.95 30.27 -9.15
N ASP A 159 -8.78 31.28 -8.94
CA ASP A 159 -9.50 31.44 -7.68
C ASP A 159 -10.61 30.39 -7.59
N ARG A 160 -11.29 30.13 -8.72
CA ARG A 160 -12.22 28.99 -8.84
C ARG A 160 -11.51 27.65 -8.63
N LEU A 161 -10.34 27.41 -9.24
CA LEU A 161 -9.58 26.18 -9.02
C LEU A 161 -9.18 26.01 -7.55
N ALA A 162 -8.81 27.11 -6.86
CA ALA A 162 -8.48 27.08 -5.44
C ALA A 162 -9.70 26.72 -4.57
N GLN A 163 -10.89 27.20 -4.92
CA GLN A 163 -12.14 26.81 -4.25
C GLN A 163 -12.45 25.31 -4.48
N GLU A 164 -12.46 24.86 -5.74
CA GLU A 164 -12.74 23.46 -6.09
C GLU A 164 -11.72 22.50 -5.45
N ARG A 165 -10.46 22.94 -5.31
CA ARG A 165 -9.41 22.22 -4.56
C ARG A 165 -9.76 22.08 -3.09
N GLN A 166 -10.16 23.17 -2.44
CA GLN A 166 -10.51 23.14 -1.02
C GLN A 166 -11.75 22.29 -0.74
N GLU A 167 -12.73 22.32 -1.64
CA GLU A 167 -13.89 21.43 -1.60
C GLU A 167 -13.49 19.97 -1.73
N ALA A 168 -12.61 19.63 -2.68
CA ALA A 168 -12.11 18.27 -2.85
C ALA A 168 -11.39 17.76 -1.59
N ILE A 169 -10.55 18.58 -0.95
CA ILE A 169 -9.89 18.24 0.33
C ILE A 169 -10.92 17.99 1.44
N THR A 170 -11.96 18.81 1.50
CA THR A 170 -13.05 18.64 2.49
C THR A 170 -13.77 17.30 2.28
N GLN A 171 -14.06 16.95 1.02
CA GLN A 171 -14.68 15.66 0.68
C GLN A 171 -13.77 14.48 1.01
N MET A 172 -12.45 14.60 0.81
CA MET A 172 -11.48 13.57 1.20
C MET A 172 -11.53 13.32 2.71
N ASN A 173 -11.43 14.37 3.52
CA ASN A 173 -11.46 14.26 4.98
C ASN A 173 -12.77 13.60 5.48
N GLN A 174 -13.91 13.99 4.89
CA GLN A 174 -15.21 13.38 5.21
C GLN A 174 -15.25 11.88 4.88
N ALA A 175 -14.71 11.49 3.72
CA ALA A 175 -14.62 10.07 3.32
C ALA A 175 -13.69 9.28 4.26
N GLU A 176 -12.56 9.85 4.67
CA GLU A 176 -11.63 9.24 5.62
C GLU A 176 -12.26 9.03 7.01
N ASP A 177 -12.95 10.04 7.53
CA ASP A 177 -13.69 9.96 8.80
C ASP A 177 -14.76 8.87 8.74
N GLU A 178 -15.47 8.76 7.62
CA GLU A 178 -16.48 7.74 7.45
C GLU A 178 -15.88 6.34 7.36
N ILE A 179 -14.76 6.16 6.64
CA ILE A 179 -14.00 4.90 6.62
C ILE A 179 -13.55 4.54 8.03
N ALA A 180 -13.03 5.49 8.81
CA ALA A 180 -12.62 5.25 10.19
C ALA A 180 -13.80 4.81 11.06
N ARG A 181 -14.96 5.46 10.93
CA ARG A 181 -16.21 5.09 11.62
C ARG A 181 -16.64 3.66 11.26
N ILE A 182 -16.68 3.32 9.97
CA ILE A 182 -17.07 1.97 9.52
C ILE A 182 -16.09 0.92 10.05
N ASN A 183 -14.79 1.18 9.95
CA ASN A 183 -13.74 0.27 10.43
C ASN A 183 -13.85 -0.03 11.93
N ASN A 184 -14.27 0.95 12.73
CA ASN A 184 -14.42 0.78 14.17
C ASN A 184 -15.72 0.08 14.57
N ASN A 185 -16.78 0.21 13.76
CA ASN A 185 -18.12 -0.31 14.10
C ASN A 185 -18.45 -1.64 13.42
N THR A 186 -17.70 -2.06 12.40
CA THR A 186 -17.92 -3.33 11.70
C THR A 186 -17.05 -4.41 12.32
N THR A 187 -17.65 -5.54 12.70
CA THR A 187 -16.92 -6.72 13.18
C THR A 187 -16.80 -7.79 12.10
N ILE A 188 -15.71 -8.56 12.17
CA ILE A 188 -15.46 -9.75 11.37
C ILE A 188 -15.10 -10.90 12.30
N ASN A 189 -15.55 -12.10 11.97
CA ASN A 189 -15.16 -13.32 12.69
C ASN A 189 -14.04 -14.02 11.91
N ILE A 190 -12.91 -14.23 12.56
CA ILE A 190 -11.79 -14.96 11.98
C ILE A 190 -11.15 -15.88 13.01
N ASP A 191 -10.85 -17.10 12.58
CA ASP A 191 -10.13 -18.08 13.39
C ASP A 191 -8.75 -18.29 12.80
N PHE A 192 -7.75 -18.06 13.66
CA PHE A 192 -6.33 -18.24 13.39
C PHE A 192 -5.84 -19.56 14.00
N THR A 193 -4.93 -20.21 13.30
CA THR A 193 -4.15 -21.34 13.78
C THR A 193 -3.28 -20.96 14.99
N PRO A 194 -2.86 -21.93 15.82
CA PRO A 194 -1.96 -21.65 16.96
C PRO A 194 -0.65 -20.97 16.54
N ALA A 195 -0.09 -21.34 15.39
CA ALA A 195 1.13 -20.73 14.84
C ALA A 195 0.93 -19.22 14.61
N SER A 196 -0.17 -18.84 13.96
CA SER A 196 -0.54 -17.44 13.75
C SER A 196 -0.85 -16.69 15.03
N ARG A 197 -1.50 -17.34 16.01
CA ARG A 197 -1.78 -16.69 17.30
C ARG A 197 -0.51 -16.38 18.08
N ARG A 198 0.44 -17.33 18.14
CA ARG A 198 1.78 -17.09 18.70
C ARG A 198 2.49 -15.94 17.99
N LEU A 199 2.53 -15.97 16.67
CA LEU A 199 3.17 -14.93 15.85
C LEU A 199 2.57 -13.54 16.13
N LEU A 200 1.25 -13.49 16.25
CA LEU A 200 0.52 -12.24 16.47
C LEU A 200 0.44 -11.82 17.94
N GLY A 201 0.93 -12.63 18.88
CA GLY A 201 0.80 -12.38 20.32
C GLY A 201 -0.66 -12.33 20.78
N LEU A 202 -1.46 -13.27 20.29
CA LEU A 202 -2.89 -13.41 20.60
C LEU A 202 -3.20 -14.57 21.55
N ASP A 203 -2.16 -15.29 21.99
CA ASP A 203 -2.24 -16.33 23.02
C ASP A 203 -2.13 -15.73 24.44
#